data_AF-A0A1M5DUW2-F1
#
_entry.id   AF-A0A1M5DUW2-F1
#
_cell.length_a   1.000
_cell.length_b   1.000
_cell.length_c   1.000
_cell.angle_alpha   90.00
_cell.angle_beta   90.00
_cell.angle_gamma   90.00
#
_symmetry.space_group_name_H-M   'P 1'
#
loop_
_entity.id
_entity.type
_entity.pdbx_description
1 polymer ?
#
loop_
_entity_poly.entity_id
_entity_poly.type
_entity_poly.pdbx_seq_one_letter_code
_entity_poly.pdbx_strand_id
1 'polypeptide(L)'
;MKERILWIGIILIVISSVGNYIYFKSKQIEEPIFLEHYITSEFYEDTEEIIVTFYYLTNKDNPVTVQSANIDGFPIYTVNDGIHIAHGFYSEQIEYQQEYTHQYLMAAHFEIPADADYLPMDDDGILSFQQITVHLSNGKTINADIGKVTIVDAQEYHQGPLDWRAGGSSSNHKEWTSLLAKESVIINEVVFPYPELEEQIAIKINVDKDKSQELETNRTQNQIEQMHEGFDQEWNNIPGISLDEGVLPLELERNDWIEIYQQYDYDRSSVFEFEIQLKGQTNNGEFVEKLFVNDQPYLEQEDVDRIIDEKEVGGHE
;
A
#
# COMPACT_ATOMS: atom_id res chain seq x y z
N MET A 1 3.89 -59.14 25.63
CA MET A 1 3.03 -58.38 24.67
C MET A 1 2.87 -56.92 25.07
N LYS A 2 2.51 -56.60 26.32
CA LYS A 2 2.32 -55.21 26.78
C LYS A 2 3.56 -54.31 26.60
N GLU A 3 4.75 -54.83 26.89
CA GLU A 3 6.01 -54.09 26.72
C GLU A 3 6.34 -53.78 25.25
N ARG A 4 6.06 -54.71 24.32
CA ARG A 4 6.28 -54.48 22.89
C ARG A 4 5.35 -53.40 22.33
N ILE A 5 4.09 -53.38 22.78
CA ILE A 5 3.10 -52.36 22.38
C ILE A 5 3.51 -50.98 22.92
N LEU A 6 4.01 -50.92 24.16
CA LEU A 6 4.53 -49.68 24.74
C LEU A 6 5.69 -49.12 23.90
N TRP A 7 6.69 -49.95 23.56
CA TRP A 7 7.82 -49.52 22.74
C TRP A 7 7.42 -49.07 21.34
N ILE A 8 6.48 -49.77 20.69
CA ILE A 8 5.93 -49.33 19.40
C ILE A 8 5.26 -47.96 19.54
N GLY A 9 4.48 -47.75 20.60
CA GLY A 9 3.85 -46.45 20.89
C GLY A 9 4.89 -45.33 21.06
N ILE A 10 5.96 -45.58 21.83
CA ILE A 10 7.04 -44.60 22.02
C ILE A 10 7.72 -44.27 20.68
N ILE A 11 8.03 -45.29 19.86
CA ILE A 11 8.65 -45.07 18.55
C ILE A 11 7.76 -44.23 17.64
N LEU A 12 6.45 -44.50 17.61
CA LEU A 12 5.50 -43.71 16.82
C LEU A 12 5.43 -42.25 17.28
N ILE A 13 5.44 -42.01 18.59
CA ILE A 13 5.49 -40.64 19.14
C ILE A 13 6.76 -39.94 18.71
N VAL A 14 7.92 -40.59 18.83
CA VAL A 14 9.21 -40.01 18.43
C VAL A 14 9.23 -39.69 16.93
N ILE A 15 8.79 -40.61 16.07
CA ILE A 15 8.72 -40.37 14.61
C ILE A 15 7.77 -39.22 14.30
N SER A 16 6.60 -39.16 14.96
CA SER A 16 5.65 -38.06 14.78
C SER A 16 6.23 -36.72 15.21
N SER A 17 6.94 -36.67 16.34
CA SER A 17 7.59 -35.44 16.81
C SER A 17 8.72 -35.00 15.89
N VAL A 18 9.55 -35.92 15.40
CA VAL A 18 10.62 -35.62 14.44
C VAL A 18 10.04 -35.14 13.11
N GLY A 19 9.01 -35.81 12.60
CA GLY A 19 8.33 -35.40 11.36
C GLY A 19 7.72 -34.01 11.48
N ASN A 20 7.06 -33.70 12.60
CA ASN A 20 6.50 -32.38 12.85
C ASN A 20 7.60 -31.30 12.97
N TYR A 21 8.71 -31.61 13.65
CA TYR A 21 9.85 -30.69 13.75
C TYR A 21 10.48 -30.39 12.38
N ILE A 22 10.65 -31.42 11.54
CA ILE A 22 11.16 -31.26 10.16
C ILE A 22 10.20 -30.40 9.34
N TYR A 23 8.89 -30.68 9.40
CA TYR A 23 7.86 -29.89 8.72
C TYR A 23 7.88 -28.42 9.16
N PHE A 24 7.94 -28.18 10.47
CA PHE A 24 8.04 -26.83 11.02
C PHE A 24 9.28 -26.10 10.52
N LYS A 25 10.46 -26.75 10.55
CA LYS A 25 11.70 -26.16 10.07
C LYS A 25 11.73 -25.95 8.56
N SER A 26 11.08 -26.80 7.76
CA SER A 26 10.96 -26.59 6.32
C SER A 26 10.05 -25.44 5.92
N LYS A 27 9.24 -24.92 6.86
CA LYS A 27 8.37 -23.76 6.63
C LYS A 27 8.95 -22.46 7.19
N GLN A 28 10.21 -22.47 7.64
CA GLN A 28 10.91 -21.26 8.07
C GLN A 28 11.65 -20.65 6.88
N ILE A 29 11.56 -19.33 6.71
CA ILE A 29 12.34 -18.59 5.71
C ILE A 29 13.74 -18.31 6.23
N GLU A 30 14.75 -18.31 5.36
CA GLU A 30 16.14 -18.09 5.80
C GLU A 30 16.40 -16.62 6.18
N GLU A 31 15.79 -15.70 5.43
CA GLU A 31 15.92 -14.26 5.58
C GLU A 31 14.53 -13.60 5.41
N PRO A 32 14.30 -12.40 5.98
CA PRO A 32 13.06 -11.68 5.77
C PRO A 32 12.77 -11.43 4.29
N ILE A 33 11.51 -11.63 3.89
CA ILE A 33 11.06 -11.43 2.50
C ILE A 33 10.21 -10.16 2.45
N PHE A 34 10.66 -9.15 1.73
CA PHE A 34 9.89 -7.93 1.51
C PHE A 34 8.79 -8.16 0.47
N LEU A 35 7.64 -7.53 0.71
CA LEU A 35 6.60 -7.46 -0.30
C LEU A 35 7.07 -6.58 -1.47
N GLU A 36 6.37 -6.67 -2.58
CA GLU A 36 6.53 -5.72 -3.68
C GLU A 36 5.73 -4.45 -3.36
N HIS A 37 6.37 -3.30 -3.43
CA HIS A 37 5.74 -2.01 -3.16
C HIS A 37 5.79 -1.17 -4.41
N TYR A 38 4.71 -0.43 -4.67
CA TYR A 38 4.64 0.59 -5.69
C TYR A 38 4.36 1.89 -4.97
N ILE A 39 5.42 2.63 -4.65
CA ILE A 39 5.35 3.81 -3.78
C ILE A 39 5.80 5.03 -4.56
N THR A 40 4.97 6.06 -4.59
CA THR A 40 5.37 7.40 -5.04
C THR A 40 5.14 8.37 -3.89
N SER A 41 6.23 8.91 -3.36
CA SER A 41 6.19 9.94 -2.33
C SER A 41 6.67 11.26 -2.90
N GLU A 42 6.01 12.34 -2.52
CA GLU A 42 6.38 13.69 -2.90
C GLU A 42 6.70 14.50 -1.66
N PHE A 43 7.66 15.41 -1.79
CA PHE A 43 7.96 16.39 -0.75
C PHE A 43 8.05 17.78 -1.36
N TYR A 44 7.78 18.78 -0.53
CA TYR A 44 7.72 20.19 -0.90
C TYR A 44 8.78 20.96 -0.10
N GLU A 45 9.00 22.24 -0.42
CA GLU A 45 10.02 23.09 0.24
C GLU A 45 9.92 23.10 1.79
N ASP A 46 8.71 22.99 2.34
CA ASP A 46 8.45 22.98 3.79
C ASP A 46 8.37 21.56 4.40
N THR A 47 8.58 20.51 3.60
CA THR A 47 8.61 19.13 4.12
C THR A 47 9.97 18.87 4.76
N GLU A 48 9.98 18.44 6.03
CA GLU A 48 11.23 18.11 6.72
C GLU A 48 11.63 16.64 6.50
N GLU A 49 10.64 15.74 6.50
CA GLU A 49 10.83 14.29 6.47
C GLU A 49 9.74 13.62 5.64
N ILE A 50 10.12 12.57 4.92
CA ILE A 50 9.23 11.66 4.20
C ILE A 50 9.21 10.34 4.96
N ILE A 51 8.02 9.82 5.25
CA ILE A 51 7.86 8.50 5.86
C ILE A 51 7.50 7.51 4.76
N VAL A 52 8.33 6.48 4.60
CA VAL A 52 8.06 5.36 3.68
C VAL A 52 7.95 4.07 4.48
N THR A 53 6.92 3.27 4.21
CA THR A 53 6.68 2.01 4.93
C THR A 53 6.94 0.81 4.03
N PHE A 54 7.82 -0.09 4.49
CA PHE A 54 8.06 -1.36 3.82
C PHE A 54 7.56 -2.53 4.66
N TYR A 55 6.73 -3.36 4.05
CA TYR A 55 6.16 -4.58 4.60
C TYR A 55 7.02 -5.79 4.28
N TYR A 56 7.23 -6.65 5.27
CA TYR A 56 8.06 -7.84 5.10
C TYR A 56 7.58 -9.01 5.98
N LEU A 57 7.79 -10.22 5.46
CA LEU A 57 7.56 -11.46 6.15
C LEU A 57 8.81 -11.85 6.96
N THR A 58 8.62 -12.23 8.21
CA THR A 58 9.67 -12.78 9.09
C THR A 58 9.16 -14.02 9.81
N ASN A 59 10.06 -14.91 10.23
CA ASN A 59 9.67 -16.09 11.01
C ASN A 59 9.10 -15.70 12.36
N LYS A 60 8.08 -16.42 12.83
CA LYS A 60 7.61 -16.29 14.22
C LYS A 60 8.62 -16.78 15.25
N ASP A 61 9.39 -17.80 14.89
CA ASP A 61 10.45 -18.35 15.74
C ASP A 61 11.70 -17.47 15.64
N ASN A 62 11.87 -16.55 16.59
CA ASN A 62 12.90 -15.51 16.61
C ASN A 62 12.72 -14.48 15.48
N PRO A 63 11.68 -13.64 15.56
CA PRO A 63 11.43 -12.65 14.53
C PRO A 63 12.59 -11.66 14.47
N VAL A 64 13.09 -11.50 13.26
CA VAL A 64 14.14 -10.54 12.94
C VAL A 64 13.46 -9.27 12.48
N THR A 65 13.91 -8.14 13.02
CA THR A 65 13.37 -6.81 12.72
C THR A 65 14.35 -6.00 11.91
N VAL A 66 13.82 -5.10 11.11
CA VAL A 66 14.60 -4.11 10.36
C VAL A 66 15.01 -2.97 11.29
N GLN A 67 16.26 -2.52 11.21
CA GLN A 67 16.80 -1.43 12.06
C GLN A 67 17.19 -0.19 11.26
N SER A 68 17.75 -0.42 10.08
CA SER A 68 18.14 0.63 9.14
C SER A 68 18.25 0.03 7.75
N ALA A 69 18.32 0.90 6.75
CA ALA A 69 18.57 0.51 5.38
C ALA A 69 19.49 1.52 4.70
N ASN A 70 19.94 1.17 3.51
CA ASN A 70 20.78 2.01 2.69
C ASN A 70 20.24 1.98 1.25
N ILE A 71 20.01 3.17 0.70
CA ILE A 71 19.58 3.40 -0.68
C ILE A 71 20.78 4.02 -1.40
N ASP A 72 21.46 3.27 -2.28
CA ASP A 72 22.58 3.76 -3.08
C ASP A 72 23.67 4.56 -2.32
N GLY A 73 24.01 4.10 -1.11
CA GLY A 73 24.99 4.74 -0.23
C GLY A 73 24.38 5.69 0.79
N PHE A 74 23.11 6.06 0.66
CA PHE A 74 22.38 6.93 1.57
C PHE A 74 21.73 6.12 2.72
N PRO A 75 22.17 6.29 3.98
CA PRO A 75 21.61 5.57 5.12
C PRO A 75 20.28 6.17 5.56
N ILE A 76 19.28 5.32 5.73
CA ILE A 76 17.96 5.64 6.29
C ILE A 76 17.71 4.79 7.54
N TYR A 77 16.95 5.33 8.48
CA TYR A 77 16.74 4.70 9.79
C TYR A 77 15.27 4.44 10.02
N THR A 78 14.96 3.34 10.70
CA THR A 78 13.59 3.06 11.08
C THR A 78 13.16 4.00 12.20
N VAL A 79 11.96 4.55 12.11
CA VAL A 79 11.32 5.21 13.24
C VAL A 79 10.89 4.11 14.20
N ASN A 80 11.33 4.18 15.46
CA ASN A 80 10.83 3.27 16.48
C ASN A 80 9.42 3.72 16.89
N ASP A 81 8.39 3.11 16.30
CA ASP A 81 6.99 3.31 16.74
C ASP A 81 6.71 2.75 18.15
N GLY A 82 7.68 2.00 18.70
CA GLY A 82 7.60 1.29 19.96
C GLY A 82 7.67 2.11 21.26
N ILE A 83 7.02 3.28 21.35
CA ILE A 83 6.64 3.84 22.67
C ILE A 83 5.12 4.00 22.76
N HIS A 84 4.40 2.89 22.63
CA HIS A 84 3.05 2.79 23.18
C HIS A 84 3.12 2.78 24.71
N ILE A 85 2.98 3.96 25.34
CA ILE A 85 2.79 4.12 26.79
C ILE A 85 1.35 3.71 27.16
N ALA A 86 0.98 2.47 26.88
CA ALA A 86 -0.29 1.90 27.34
C ALA A 86 -0.05 1.15 28.67
N HIS A 87 -0.20 1.88 29.77
CA HIS A 87 -0.42 1.33 31.12
C HIS A 87 0.52 0.22 31.61
N GLY A 88 1.77 0.57 31.92
CA GLY A 88 2.50 -0.01 33.06
C GLY A 88 3.00 -1.46 32.95
N PHE A 89 2.86 -2.11 31.81
CA PHE A 89 3.47 -3.41 31.54
C PHE A 89 4.43 -3.29 30.36
N TYR A 90 5.72 -3.16 30.67
CA TYR A 90 6.80 -3.30 29.70
C TYR A 90 6.89 -4.76 29.27
N SER A 91 6.03 -5.18 28.34
CA SER A 91 6.33 -6.35 27.52
C SER A 91 6.78 -5.83 26.18
N GLU A 92 7.99 -6.22 25.77
CA GLU A 92 8.50 -6.13 24.41
C GLU A 92 7.59 -6.99 23.51
N GLN A 93 6.40 -6.47 23.17
CA GLN A 93 5.52 -7.13 22.22
C GLN A 93 6.05 -6.85 20.83
N ILE A 94 6.25 -7.91 20.07
CA ILE A 94 6.55 -7.82 18.63
C ILE A 94 5.32 -7.20 17.99
N GLU A 95 5.51 -6.06 17.32
CA GLU A 95 4.47 -5.39 16.56
C GLU A 95 4.39 -6.02 15.17
N TYR A 96 3.26 -6.61 14.84
CA TYR A 96 3.00 -7.22 13.54
C TYR A 96 1.67 -6.73 12.99
N GLN A 97 1.60 -6.62 11.67
CA GLN A 97 0.41 -6.23 10.93
C GLN A 97 -0.55 -7.40 10.77
N GLN A 98 -0.01 -8.57 10.43
CA GLN A 98 -0.78 -9.82 10.24
C GLN A 98 0.01 -11.02 10.75
N GLU A 99 -0.73 -12.05 11.17
CA GLU A 99 -0.19 -13.26 11.77
C GLU A 99 -0.59 -14.50 10.96
N TYR A 100 0.41 -15.28 10.52
CA TYR A 100 0.20 -16.51 9.73
C TYR A 100 0.59 -17.74 10.53
N THR A 101 0.63 -18.94 9.93
CA THR A 101 0.98 -20.15 10.67
C THR A 101 2.42 -20.12 11.20
N HIS A 102 3.37 -19.65 10.37
CA HIS A 102 4.80 -19.69 10.66
C HIS A 102 5.51 -18.33 10.56
N GLN A 103 4.82 -17.31 10.00
CA GLN A 103 5.36 -15.99 9.74
C GLN A 103 4.54 -14.89 10.43
N TYR A 104 5.18 -13.74 10.60
CA TYR A 104 4.52 -12.45 10.81
C TYR A 104 4.71 -11.58 9.57
N LEU A 105 3.69 -10.82 9.21
CA LEU A 105 3.86 -9.62 8.39
C LEU A 105 4.21 -8.46 9.31
N MET A 106 5.38 -7.86 9.13
CA MET A 106 5.84 -6.70 9.87
C MET A 106 5.91 -5.48 8.96
N ALA A 107 5.89 -4.29 9.55
CA ALA A 107 6.13 -3.02 8.87
C ALA A 107 7.45 -2.42 9.37
N ALA A 108 8.22 -1.83 8.46
CA ALA A 108 9.38 -1.00 8.76
C ALA A 108 9.12 0.40 8.22
N HIS A 109 8.91 1.35 9.13
CA HIS A 109 8.70 2.75 8.80
C HIS A 109 10.04 3.46 8.78
N PHE A 110 10.39 4.06 7.64
CA PHE A 110 11.64 4.77 7.44
C PHE A 110 11.40 6.25 7.32
N GLU A 111 12.23 7.02 8.03
CA GLU A 111 12.28 8.47 7.92
C GLU A 111 13.40 8.83 6.95
N ILE A 112 13.03 9.54 5.89
CA ILE A 112 13.93 10.00 4.84
C ILE A 112 13.93 11.53 4.90
N PRO A 113 15.08 12.18 5.18
CA PRO A 113 15.16 13.64 5.16
C PRO A 113 14.70 14.19 3.82
N ALA A 114 13.75 15.12 3.83
CA ALA A 114 13.17 15.73 2.63
C ALA A 114 14.04 16.90 2.13
N ASP A 115 15.33 16.64 1.95
CA ASP A 115 16.28 17.63 1.45
C ASP A 115 16.95 17.13 0.17
N ALA A 116 16.54 17.73 -0.96
CA ALA A 116 17.00 17.37 -2.30
C ALA A 116 18.52 17.49 -2.46
N ASP A 117 19.19 18.36 -1.69
CA ASP A 117 20.65 18.51 -1.75
C ASP A 117 21.39 17.30 -1.12
N TYR A 118 20.72 16.52 -0.28
CA TYR A 118 21.28 15.34 0.38
C TYR A 118 20.79 14.02 -0.20
N LEU A 119 19.61 14.00 -0.83
CA LEU A 119 19.11 12.83 -1.51
C LEU A 119 19.83 12.62 -2.85
N PRO A 120 20.17 11.37 -3.22
CA PRO A 120 20.84 11.07 -4.49
C PRO A 120 19.86 11.15 -5.68
N MET A 121 19.21 12.29 -5.86
CA MET A 121 18.26 12.53 -6.95
C MET A 121 18.97 12.74 -8.29
N ASP A 122 18.24 12.47 -9.38
CA ASP A 122 18.66 12.84 -10.72
C ASP A 122 18.44 14.34 -11.01
N ASP A 123 18.80 14.76 -12.23
CA ASP A 123 18.68 16.15 -12.67
C ASP A 123 17.22 16.65 -12.74
N ASP A 124 16.25 15.73 -12.75
CA ASP A 124 14.81 16.03 -12.78
C ASP A 124 14.19 16.06 -11.37
N GLY A 125 15.00 15.91 -10.31
CA GLY A 125 14.53 15.91 -8.92
C GLY A 125 13.85 14.60 -8.51
N ILE A 126 14.20 13.49 -9.18
CA ILE A 126 13.59 12.18 -8.96
C ILE A 126 14.63 11.22 -8.39
N LEU A 127 14.26 10.53 -7.30
CA LEU A 127 14.99 9.38 -6.79
C LEU A 127 14.13 8.13 -6.98
N SER A 128 14.57 7.21 -7.83
CA SER A 128 13.87 5.93 -8.06
C SER A 128 14.77 4.75 -7.75
N PHE A 129 14.26 3.78 -6.98
CA PHE A 129 15.00 2.59 -6.59
C PHE A 129 14.07 1.40 -6.44
N GLN A 130 14.65 0.19 -6.55
CA GLN A 130 13.92 -1.07 -6.43
C GLN A 130 14.51 -2.03 -5.40
N GLN A 131 15.75 -1.77 -5.00
CA GLN A 131 16.46 -2.58 -4.04
C GLN A 131 17.04 -1.69 -2.96
N ILE A 132 17.09 -2.21 -1.73
CA ILE A 132 17.72 -1.56 -0.59
C ILE A 132 18.60 -2.55 0.16
N THR A 133 19.69 -2.06 0.73
CA THR A 133 20.53 -2.86 1.63
C THR A 133 20.00 -2.69 3.06
N VAL A 134 19.43 -3.73 3.63
CA VAL A 134 18.75 -3.69 4.93
C VAL A 134 19.63 -4.28 6.02
N HIS A 135 19.74 -3.56 7.15
CA HIS A 135 20.41 -4.03 8.36
C HIS A 135 19.40 -4.55 9.38
N LEU A 136 19.61 -5.79 9.81
CA LEU A 136 18.67 -6.55 10.63
C LEU A 136 19.11 -6.64 12.09
N SER A 137 18.16 -6.84 13.00
CA SER A 137 18.40 -6.90 14.45
C SER A 137 19.27 -8.08 14.91
N ASN A 138 19.43 -9.11 14.07
CA ASN A 138 20.36 -10.22 14.29
C ASN A 138 21.80 -9.91 13.82
N GLY A 139 22.07 -8.69 13.35
CA GLY A 139 23.36 -8.25 12.83
C GLY A 139 23.66 -8.67 11.39
N LYS A 140 22.73 -9.36 10.71
CA LYS A 140 22.85 -9.65 9.27
C LYS A 140 22.53 -8.39 8.45
N THR A 141 22.98 -8.43 7.20
CA THR A 141 22.63 -7.43 6.18
C THR A 141 22.20 -8.18 4.93
N ILE A 142 21.09 -7.76 4.33
CA ILE A 142 20.51 -8.38 3.15
C ILE A 142 20.26 -7.32 2.07
N ASN A 143 20.35 -7.70 0.80
CA ASN A 143 19.88 -6.87 -0.30
C ASN A 143 18.45 -7.29 -0.59
N ALA A 144 17.49 -6.43 -0.24
CA ALA A 144 16.08 -6.70 -0.42
C ALA A 144 15.58 -6.04 -1.69
N ASP A 145 14.88 -6.81 -2.52
CA ASP A 145 14.02 -6.29 -3.58
C ASP A 145 12.67 -5.90 -2.96
N ILE A 146 12.31 -4.63 -3.12
CA ILE A 146 11.16 -3.99 -2.46
C ILE A 146 10.09 -3.52 -3.45
N GLY A 147 10.24 -3.79 -4.76
CA GLY A 147 9.34 -3.27 -5.79
C GLY A 147 9.83 -1.95 -6.37
N LYS A 148 8.94 -1.02 -6.72
CA LYS A 148 9.28 0.28 -7.31
C LYS A 148 8.94 1.41 -6.35
N VAL A 149 9.96 2.15 -5.94
CA VAL A 149 9.80 3.34 -5.10
C VAL A 149 10.35 4.54 -5.84
N THR A 150 9.57 5.61 -5.86
CA THR A 150 9.92 6.89 -6.45
C THR A 150 9.66 8.01 -5.44
N ILE A 151 10.67 8.82 -5.18
CA ILE A 151 10.58 10.04 -4.39
C ILE A 151 10.77 11.22 -5.33
N VAL A 152 9.86 12.19 -5.29
CA VAL A 152 9.85 13.36 -6.19
C VAL A 152 9.93 14.65 -5.39
N ASP A 153 10.84 15.53 -5.79
CA ASP A 153 10.85 16.94 -5.36
C ASP A 153 9.72 17.69 -6.07
N ALA A 154 8.59 17.83 -5.36
CA ALA A 154 7.44 18.57 -5.85
C ALA A 154 7.64 20.07 -5.59
N GLN A 155 8.22 20.73 -6.59
CA GLN A 155 8.59 22.15 -6.53
C GLN A 155 7.39 23.09 -6.22
N GLU A 156 6.14 22.73 -6.55
CA GLU A 156 4.95 23.52 -6.19
C GLU A 156 3.71 22.67 -5.89
N TYR A 157 3.02 22.98 -4.79
CA TYR A 157 1.67 22.49 -4.53
C TYR A 157 0.65 23.30 -5.35
N HIS A 158 0.19 22.75 -6.47
CA HIS A 158 -0.84 23.40 -7.27
C HIS A 158 -2.24 23.07 -6.73
N GLN A 159 -3.01 24.10 -6.38
CA GLN A 159 -4.45 23.95 -6.21
C GLN A 159 -5.09 23.73 -7.58
N GLY A 160 -5.34 22.47 -7.95
CA GLY A 160 -6.00 22.09 -9.19
C GLY A 160 -7.45 22.61 -9.27
N PRO A 161 -8.13 22.48 -10.42
CA PRO A 161 -9.47 23.02 -10.60
C PRO A 161 -10.57 22.19 -9.94
N LEU A 162 -10.22 21.05 -9.34
CA LEU A 162 -11.11 20.23 -8.52
C LEU A 162 -10.83 20.52 -7.04
N ASP A 163 -11.85 20.37 -6.21
CA ASP A 163 -11.77 20.56 -4.76
C ASP A 163 -12.17 19.27 -4.06
N TRP A 164 -11.29 18.70 -3.24
CA TRP A 164 -11.60 17.49 -2.49
C TRP A 164 -12.72 17.77 -1.48
N ARG A 165 -13.73 16.90 -1.47
CA ARG A 165 -14.90 17.03 -0.60
C ARG A 165 -14.96 15.96 0.47
N ALA A 166 -14.74 14.73 0.04
CA ALA A 166 -14.76 13.57 0.90
C ALA A 166 -14.09 12.40 0.20
N GLY A 167 -13.73 11.39 0.98
CA GLY A 167 -13.29 10.11 0.47
C GLY A 167 -13.35 9.09 1.59
N GLY A 168 -13.18 7.84 1.22
CA GLY A 168 -13.09 6.76 2.19
C GLY A 168 -12.65 5.47 1.54
N SER A 169 -12.14 4.58 2.38
CA SER A 169 -11.72 3.24 2.02
C SER A 169 -12.52 2.20 2.80
N SER A 170 -12.52 0.97 2.31
CA SER A 170 -13.18 -0.17 2.94
C SER A 170 -12.25 -1.38 2.94
N SER A 171 -12.49 -2.32 3.85
CA SER A 171 -11.73 -3.57 3.96
C SER A 171 -11.96 -4.55 2.80
N ASN A 172 -12.73 -4.17 1.77
CA ASN A 172 -12.93 -4.95 0.56
C ASN A 172 -12.14 -4.40 -0.64
N HIS A 173 -11.04 -3.69 -0.37
CA HIS A 173 -10.15 -3.10 -1.37
C HIS A 173 -10.89 -2.17 -2.34
N LYS A 174 -11.82 -1.38 -1.79
CA LYS A 174 -12.53 -0.34 -2.52
C LYS A 174 -12.32 1.00 -1.86
N GLU A 175 -12.16 2.00 -2.70
CA GLU A 175 -12.07 3.39 -2.31
C GLU A 175 -13.05 4.22 -3.12
N TRP A 176 -13.41 5.38 -2.57
CA TRP A 176 -14.04 6.43 -3.32
C TRP A 176 -13.46 7.77 -2.92
N THR A 177 -13.50 8.68 -3.88
CA THR A 177 -13.18 10.09 -3.68
C THR A 177 -14.26 10.91 -4.34
N SER A 178 -14.71 11.95 -3.64
CA SER A 178 -15.66 12.92 -4.16
C SER A 178 -14.99 14.29 -4.29
N LEU A 179 -15.10 14.86 -5.48
CA LEU A 179 -14.52 16.15 -5.82
C LEU A 179 -15.61 17.08 -6.35
N LEU A 180 -15.39 18.39 -6.18
CA LEU A 180 -16.21 19.45 -6.76
C LEU A 180 -15.41 20.23 -7.80
N ALA A 181 -15.96 20.40 -8.99
CA ALA A 181 -15.37 21.28 -10.00
C ALA A 181 -15.53 22.77 -9.60
N LYS A 182 -14.42 23.49 -9.40
CA LYS A 182 -14.42 24.94 -9.07
C LYS A 182 -14.71 25.82 -10.29
N GLU A 183 -14.43 25.31 -11.46
CA GLU A 183 -14.68 25.92 -12.77
C GLU A 183 -15.02 24.83 -13.80
N SER A 184 -15.34 25.23 -15.03
CA SER A 184 -15.53 24.27 -16.12
C SER A 184 -14.21 23.59 -16.45
N VAL A 185 -14.21 22.26 -16.47
CA VAL A 185 -13.02 21.45 -16.76
C VAL A 185 -13.35 20.32 -17.73
N ILE A 186 -12.35 19.94 -18.52
CA ILE A 186 -12.39 18.74 -19.37
C ILE A 186 -11.26 17.84 -18.91
N ILE A 187 -11.59 16.69 -18.33
CA ILE A 187 -10.61 15.65 -18.00
C ILE A 187 -10.40 14.82 -19.27
N ASN A 188 -9.17 14.81 -19.79
CA ASN A 188 -8.84 14.15 -21.05
C ASN A 188 -8.25 12.76 -20.83
N GLU A 189 -7.49 12.58 -19.75
CA GLU A 189 -6.67 11.39 -19.52
C GLU A 189 -6.55 11.08 -18.03
N VAL A 190 -6.45 9.78 -17.72
CA VAL A 190 -6.07 9.26 -16.42
C VAL A 190 -4.71 8.57 -16.61
N VAL A 191 -3.68 9.01 -15.89
CA VAL A 191 -2.31 8.51 -16.04
C VAL A 191 -1.88 7.81 -14.76
N PHE A 192 -1.48 6.55 -14.91
CA PHE A 192 -0.90 5.75 -13.82
C PHE A 192 0.62 5.96 -13.79
N PRO A 193 1.23 6.20 -12.62
CA PRO A 193 2.69 6.29 -12.50
C PRO A 193 3.37 4.93 -12.78
N TYR A 194 2.63 3.84 -12.59
CA TYR A 194 3.05 2.45 -12.85
C TYR A 194 2.11 1.81 -13.87
N PRO A 195 2.40 1.89 -15.19
CA PRO A 195 1.50 1.40 -16.23
C PRO A 195 1.17 -0.09 -16.13
N GLU A 196 2.08 -0.90 -15.60
CA GLU A 196 1.86 -2.33 -15.35
C GLU A 196 0.76 -2.63 -14.32
N LEU A 197 0.33 -1.63 -13.54
CA LEU A 197 -0.74 -1.77 -12.55
C LEU A 197 -2.12 -1.36 -13.08
N GLU A 198 -2.22 -0.83 -14.29
CA GLU A 198 -3.49 -0.32 -14.84
C GLU A 198 -4.60 -1.38 -14.80
N GLU A 199 -4.28 -2.64 -15.10
CA GLU A 199 -5.24 -3.75 -15.07
C GLU A 199 -5.61 -4.22 -13.65
N GLN A 200 -4.84 -3.81 -12.62
CA GLN A 200 -5.07 -4.18 -11.22
C GLN A 200 -5.95 -3.16 -10.48
N ILE A 201 -6.30 -2.05 -11.13
CA ILE A 201 -7.07 -0.95 -10.54
C ILE A 201 -8.26 -0.64 -11.45
N ALA A 202 -9.43 -1.16 -11.07
CA ALA A 202 -10.67 -0.81 -11.74
C ALA A 202 -11.16 0.55 -11.26
N ILE A 203 -11.44 1.47 -12.19
CA ILE A 203 -11.91 2.82 -11.89
C ILE A 203 -13.30 3.04 -12.51
N LYS A 204 -14.22 3.57 -11.72
CA LYS A 204 -15.53 4.04 -12.17
C LYS A 204 -15.70 5.52 -11.84
N ILE A 205 -16.24 6.26 -12.79
CA ILE A 205 -16.51 7.69 -12.63
C ILE A 205 -18.01 7.92 -12.72
N ASN A 206 -18.57 8.51 -11.66
CA ASN A 206 -19.95 8.95 -11.59
C ASN A 206 -20.00 10.48 -11.52
N VAL A 207 -20.80 11.10 -12.38
CA VAL A 207 -21.03 12.55 -12.34
C VAL A 207 -22.48 12.77 -11.92
N ASP A 208 -22.67 13.29 -10.72
CA ASP A 208 -23.99 13.55 -10.16
C ASP A 208 -24.30 15.05 -10.20
N LYS A 209 -25.02 15.46 -11.24
CA LYS A 209 -25.42 16.86 -11.43
C LYS A 209 -26.53 17.29 -10.47
N ASP A 210 -27.32 16.35 -9.96
CA ASP A 210 -28.49 16.63 -9.11
C ASP A 210 -28.11 16.75 -7.62
N LYS A 211 -27.08 16.01 -7.15
CA LYS A 211 -26.51 16.12 -5.79
C LYS A 211 -25.96 17.51 -5.46
N SER A 212 -25.61 18.31 -6.48
CA SER A 212 -25.05 19.66 -6.32
C SER A 212 -25.93 20.61 -5.49
N GLN A 213 -27.26 20.46 -5.55
CA GLN A 213 -28.20 21.34 -4.84
C GLN A 213 -28.53 20.86 -3.41
N GLU A 214 -28.42 19.56 -3.14
CA GLU A 214 -28.80 18.96 -1.86
C GLU A 214 -27.66 19.02 -0.82
N LEU A 215 -26.42 18.84 -1.26
CA LEU A 215 -25.23 18.81 -0.40
C LEU A 215 -24.84 20.17 0.19
N GLU A 216 -25.09 21.29 -0.53
CA GLU A 216 -24.85 22.64 0.02
C GLU A 216 -25.82 23.03 1.15
N THR A 217 -27.00 22.39 1.21
CA THR A 217 -28.08 22.83 2.10
C THR A 217 -28.13 22.06 3.44
N ASN A 218 -27.67 20.79 3.50
CA ASN A 218 -27.90 19.92 4.67
C ASN A 218 -26.66 19.13 5.14
N ARG A 219 -25.62 19.79 5.68
CA ARG A 219 -24.47 19.14 6.36
C ARG A 219 -24.89 18.39 7.64
N THR A 220 -25.49 17.21 7.51
CA THR A 220 -25.95 16.39 8.65
C THR A 220 -25.48 14.95 8.54
N GLN A 221 -25.38 14.30 9.71
CA GLN A 221 -24.84 12.95 9.98
C GLN A 221 -25.36 11.84 9.04
N ASN A 222 -26.57 11.98 8.48
CA ASN A 222 -27.15 11.03 7.51
C ASN A 222 -26.41 10.97 6.16
N GLN A 223 -25.59 11.98 5.82
CA GLN A 223 -24.86 12.02 4.54
C GLN A 223 -23.68 11.03 4.51
N ILE A 224 -23.03 10.83 5.65
CA ILE A 224 -21.98 9.81 5.80
C ILE A 224 -22.60 8.43 5.59
N GLU A 225 -23.77 8.16 6.18
CA GLU A 225 -24.49 6.89 6.01
C GLU A 225 -24.89 6.62 4.55
N GLN A 226 -25.40 7.62 3.82
CA GLN A 226 -25.74 7.47 2.39
C GLN A 226 -24.51 7.29 1.49
N MET A 227 -23.38 7.93 1.83
CA MET A 227 -22.10 7.71 1.14
C MET A 227 -21.53 6.30 1.43
N HIS A 228 -21.84 5.71 2.59
CA HIS A 228 -21.45 4.33 2.92
C HIS A 228 -22.25 3.25 2.16
N GLU A 229 -23.51 3.52 1.77
CA GLU A 229 -24.38 2.52 1.11
C GLU A 229 -23.82 1.97 -0.23
N GLY A 230 -22.85 2.66 -0.85
CA GLY A 230 -22.18 2.20 -2.08
C GLY A 230 -21.08 1.15 -1.86
N PHE A 231 -20.47 1.09 -0.66
CA PHE A 231 -19.28 0.25 -0.44
C PHE A 231 -19.56 -1.24 -0.29
N ASP A 232 -20.71 -1.58 0.27
CA ASP A 232 -21.14 -2.96 0.45
C ASP A 232 -21.65 -3.58 -0.85
N GLN A 233 -21.80 -2.77 -1.90
CA GLN A 233 -22.29 -3.24 -3.20
C GLN A 233 -21.18 -3.94 -3.98
N GLU A 234 -21.56 -4.99 -4.71
CA GLU A 234 -20.73 -5.58 -5.75
C GLU A 234 -20.29 -4.51 -6.76
N TRP A 235 -19.06 -4.60 -7.26
CA TRP A 235 -18.49 -3.59 -8.17
C TRP A 235 -19.38 -3.25 -9.35
N ASN A 236 -20.02 -4.28 -9.93
CA ASN A 236 -20.92 -4.12 -11.08
C ASN A 236 -22.17 -3.27 -10.77
N ASN A 237 -22.53 -3.13 -9.49
CA ASN A 237 -23.68 -2.34 -9.04
C ASN A 237 -23.30 -0.92 -8.60
N ILE A 238 -22.00 -0.64 -8.40
CA ILE A 238 -21.52 0.70 -8.07
C ILE A 238 -21.82 1.64 -9.26
N PRO A 239 -22.42 2.82 -9.00
CA PRO A 239 -22.79 3.77 -10.04
C PRO A 239 -21.56 4.34 -10.75
N GLY A 240 -21.77 4.83 -11.97
CA GLY A 240 -20.72 5.41 -12.81
C GLY A 240 -20.38 4.55 -14.03
N ILE A 241 -19.55 5.13 -14.89
CA ILE A 241 -19.05 4.49 -16.11
C ILE A 241 -17.60 4.06 -15.84
N SER A 242 -17.27 2.83 -16.21
CA SER A 242 -15.91 2.31 -16.04
C SER A 242 -14.95 3.07 -16.97
N LEU A 243 -13.71 3.28 -16.53
CA LEU A 243 -12.72 4.04 -17.30
C LEU A 243 -12.46 3.42 -18.69
N ASP A 244 -12.43 2.09 -18.76
CA ASP A 244 -12.25 1.27 -19.97
C ASP A 244 -13.46 1.28 -20.92
N GLU A 245 -14.63 1.72 -20.43
CA GLU A 245 -15.84 1.88 -21.24
C GLU A 245 -15.90 3.22 -22.00
N GLY A 246 -14.84 4.03 -21.93
CA GLY A 246 -14.69 5.26 -22.71
C GLY A 246 -15.40 6.47 -22.09
N VAL A 247 -15.30 6.63 -20.77
CA VAL A 247 -15.85 7.80 -20.05
C VAL A 247 -15.11 9.12 -20.37
N LEU A 248 -13.90 9.03 -20.94
CA LEU A 248 -13.08 10.18 -21.30
C LEU A 248 -13.21 10.55 -22.80
N PRO A 249 -13.12 11.85 -23.15
CA PRO A 249 -12.97 12.99 -22.25
C PRO A 249 -14.24 13.28 -21.44
N LEU A 250 -14.08 13.69 -20.19
CA LEU A 250 -15.17 14.01 -19.28
C LEU A 250 -15.30 15.53 -19.09
N GLU A 251 -16.43 16.09 -19.52
CA GLU A 251 -16.75 17.51 -19.36
C GLU A 251 -17.52 17.75 -18.05
N LEU A 252 -17.01 18.64 -17.20
CA LEU A 252 -17.63 19.07 -15.95
C LEU A 252 -17.90 20.58 -15.99
N GLU A 253 -19.08 20.99 -15.56
CA GLU A 253 -19.39 22.39 -15.32
C GLU A 253 -18.98 22.80 -13.91
N ARG A 254 -18.91 24.10 -13.67
CA ARG A 254 -18.68 24.62 -12.32
C ARG A 254 -19.76 24.12 -11.36
N ASN A 255 -19.32 23.64 -10.20
CA ASN A 255 -20.13 23.03 -9.15
C ASN A 255 -20.69 21.63 -9.48
N ASP A 256 -20.26 21.00 -10.59
CA ASP A 256 -20.53 19.58 -10.79
C ASP A 256 -19.76 18.76 -9.74
N TRP A 257 -20.44 17.74 -9.20
CA TRP A 257 -19.85 16.75 -8.32
C TRP A 257 -19.42 15.53 -9.14
N ILE A 258 -18.20 15.08 -8.87
CA ILE A 258 -17.67 13.83 -9.41
C ILE A 258 -17.35 12.90 -8.25
N GLU A 259 -17.79 11.66 -8.38
CA GLU A 259 -17.44 10.55 -7.50
C GLU A 259 -16.59 9.58 -8.32
N ILE A 260 -15.40 9.30 -7.82
CA ILE A 260 -14.45 8.37 -8.43
C ILE A 260 -14.34 7.20 -7.49
N TYR A 261 -14.73 6.02 -7.98
CA TYR A 261 -14.60 4.76 -7.27
C TYR A 261 -13.39 4.01 -7.80
N GLN A 262 -12.63 3.42 -6.90
CA GLN A 262 -11.50 2.55 -7.22
C GLN A 262 -11.75 1.19 -6.58
N GLN A 263 -11.42 0.12 -7.28
CA GLN A 263 -11.34 -1.23 -6.74
C GLN A 263 -10.02 -1.85 -7.15
N TYR A 264 -9.33 -2.43 -6.18
CA TYR A 264 -8.07 -3.11 -6.39
C TYR A 264 -8.28 -4.61 -6.49
N ASP A 265 -7.43 -5.28 -7.27
CA ASP A 265 -7.45 -6.75 -7.36
C ASP A 265 -7.24 -7.37 -5.97
N TYR A 266 -8.12 -8.29 -5.59
CA TYR A 266 -8.10 -8.94 -4.28
C TYR A 266 -6.93 -9.94 -4.16
N ASP A 267 -6.54 -10.56 -5.27
CA ASP A 267 -5.58 -11.68 -5.27
C ASP A 267 -4.11 -11.22 -5.31
N ARG A 268 -3.87 -9.90 -5.31
CA ARG A 268 -2.54 -9.31 -5.39
C ARG A 268 -1.84 -9.27 -4.03
N SER A 269 -0.52 -9.36 -4.05
CA SER A 269 0.34 -9.30 -2.87
C SER A 269 1.14 -8.00 -2.73
N SER A 270 0.99 -7.08 -3.68
CA SER A 270 1.73 -5.82 -3.73
C SER A 270 1.04 -4.70 -2.96
N VAL A 271 1.84 -3.83 -2.35
CA VAL A 271 1.40 -2.62 -1.65
C VAL A 271 1.37 -1.45 -2.62
N PHE A 272 0.29 -0.68 -2.64
CA PHE A 272 0.13 0.50 -3.48
C PHE A 272 0.05 1.75 -2.62
N GLU A 273 0.96 2.70 -2.85
CA GLU A 273 0.97 4.01 -2.20
C GLU A 273 1.45 5.06 -3.21
N PHE A 274 0.58 5.54 -4.08
CA PHE A 274 0.95 6.48 -5.14
C PHE A 274 -0.24 7.34 -5.57
N GLU A 275 0.00 8.27 -6.49
CA GLU A 275 -1.04 9.13 -7.04
C GLU A 275 -1.30 8.81 -8.52
N ILE A 276 -2.57 8.62 -8.88
CA ILE A 276 -3.03 8.62 -10.26
C ILE A 276 -3.28 10.07 -10.67
N GLN A 277 -2.85 10.44 -11.88
CA GLN A 277 -2.99 11.80 -12.38
C GLN A 277 -4.20 11.93 -13.31
N LEU A 278 -5.12 12.84 -13.01
CA LEU A 278 -6.16 13.31 -13.93
C LEU A 278 -5.61 14.50 -14.71
N LYS A 279 -5.37 14.32 -16.00
CA LYS A 279 -4.87 15.39 -16.88
C LYS A 279 -6.00 15.96 -17.70
N GLY A 280 -6.06 17.28 -17.78
CA GLY A 280 -7.16 17.96 -18.42
C GLY A 280 -6.89 19.40 -18.79
N GLN A 281 -7.95 20.09 -19.17
CA GLN A 281 -7.92 21.51 -19.53
C GLN A 281 -9.06 22.25 -18.86
N THR A 282 -8.77 23.48 -18.45
CA THR A 282 -9.75 24.49 -18.04
C THR A 282 -9.70 25.66 -19.01
N ASN A 283 -10.55 26.67 -18.81
CA ASN A 283 -10.44 27.92 -19.57
C ASN A 283 -9.11 28.66 -19.36
N ASN A 284 -8.37 28.32 -18.31
CA ASN A 284 -7.12 28.98 -17.92
C ASN A 284 -5.85 28.22 -18.37
N GLY A 285 -5.99 27.00 -18.87
CA GLY A 285 -4.85 26.19 -19.33
C GLY A 285 -4.99 24.70 -19.00
N GLU A 286 -3.90 23.96 -19.14
CA GLU A 286 -3.81 22.56 -18.74
C GLU A 286 -3.73 22.44 -17.21
N PHE A 287 -4.22 21.33 -16.68
CA PHE A 287 -4.10 21.00 -15.26
C PHE A 287 -3.78 19.52 -15.05
N VAL A 288 -3.24 19.23 -13.87
CA VAL A 288 -3.04 17.88 -13.34
C VAL A 288 -3.65 17.86 -11.96
N GLU A 289 -4.68 17.03 -11.77
CA GLU A 289 -5.23 16.70 -10.45
C GLU A 289 -4.71 15.33 -10.02
N LYS A 290 -4.51 15.11 -8.73
CA LYS A 290 -3.96 13.87 -8.19
C LYS A 290 -5.02 13.12 -7.39
N LEU A 291 -5.12 11.82 -7.62
CA LEU A 291 -5.94 10.91 -6.85
C LEU A 291 -5.03 9.93 -6.12
N PHE A 292 -5.05 9.99 -4.80
CA PHE A 292 -4.32 9.03 -3.98
C PHE A 292 -4.86 7.62 -4.18
N VAL A 293 -3.92 6.67 -4.23
CA VAL A 293 -4.12 5.23 -4.13
C VAL A 293 -3.33 4.81 -2.90
N ASN A 294 -4.02 4.27 -1.88
CA ASN A 294 -3.37 3.76 -0.67
C ASN A 294 -4.04 2.46 -0.23
N ASP A 295 -3.57 1.36 -0.79
CA ASP A 295 -4.10 0.04 -0.46
C ASP A 295 -3.00 -0.95 -0.11
N GLN A 296 -3.22 -1.60 1.03
CA GLN A 296 -2.38 -2.65 1.57
C GLN A 296 -3.13 -3.97 1.44
N PRO A 297 -2.53 -5.00 0.81
CA PRO A 297 -3.21 -6.26 0.60
C PRO A 297 -3.47 -6.97 1.94
N TYR A 298 -4.65 -7.56 2.06
CA TYR A 298 -4.93 -8.52 3.13
C TYR A 298 -4.51 -9.90 2.63
N LEU A 299 -3.44 -10.46 3.18
CA LEU A 299 -2.92 -11.72 2.68
C LEU A 299 -3.54 -12.88 3.44
N GLU A 300 -3.90 -13.93 2.72
CA GLU A 300 -4.18 -15.22 3.31
C GLU A 300 -2.90 -16.07 3.40
N GLN A 301 -2.99 -17.20 4.12
CA GLN A 301 -1.84 -18.12 4.22
C GLN A 301 -1.40 -18.63 2.84
N GLU A 302 -2.34 -18.79 1.89
CA GLU A 302 -2.02 -19.23 0.54
C GLU A 302 -1.19 -18.20 -0.23
N ASP A 303 -1.45 -16.90 -0.02
CA ASP A 303 -0.66 -15.82 -0.60
C ASP A 303 0.76 -15.78 -0.02
N VAL A 304 0.89 -15.98 1.30
CA VAL A 304 2.19 -16.04 1.98
C VAL A 304 3.02 -17.21 1.46
N ASP A 305 2.42 -18.39 1.31
CA ASP A 305 3.09 -19.56 0.75
C ASP A 305 3.54 -19.29 -0.70
N ARG A 306 2.70 -18.63 -1.52
CA ARG A 306 3.05 -18.22 -2.90
C ARG A 306 4.23 -17.24 -2.94
N ILE A 307 4.21 -16.20 -2.10
CA ILE A 307 5.29 -15.19 -2.02
C ILE A 307 6.63 -15.85 -1.64
N ILE A 308 6.62 -16.77 -0.67
CA ILE A 308 7.81 -17.50 -0.23
C ILE A 308 8.35 -18.34 -1.39
N ASP A 309 7.49 -19.13 -2.05
CA ASP A 309 7.88 -20.00 -3.15
C ASP A 309 8.48 -19.21 -4.34
N GLU A 310 7.88 -18.07 -4.71
CA GLU A 310 8.36 -17.22 -5.80
C GLU A 310 9.74 -16.61 -5.52
N LYS A 311 9.97 -16.10 -4.31
CA LYS A 311 11.23 -15.45 -3.93
C LYS A 311 12.36 -16.44 -3.64
N GLU A 312 12.05 -17.64 -3.13
CA GLU A 312 13.06 -18.70 -2.95
C GLU A 312 13.52 -19.29 -4.29
N VAL A 313 12.64 -19.38 -5.29
CA VAL A 313 13.00 -19.89 -6.64
C VAL A 313 13.72 -18.83 -7.47
N GLY A 314 13.31 -17.56 -7.38
CA GLY A 314 13.92 -16.46 -8.13
C GLY A 314 15.31 -16.02 -7.65
N GLY A 315 15.69 -16.31 -6.40
CA GLY A 315 17.01 -15.98 -5.84
C GLY A 315 18.19 -16.84 -6.31
N HIS A 316 17.96 -17.77 -7.25
CA HIS A 316 18.96 -18.71 -7.76
C HIS A 316 19.34 -18.52 -9.24
N GLU A 317 18.85 -17.49 -9.92
CA GLU A 317 19.28 -17.10 -11.28
C GLU A 317 20.35 -16.00 -11.30
#